data_AF-A0A1G9DUX8-F1
#
_entry.id   AF-A0A1G9DUX8-F1
#
_cell.length_a   1.000
_cell.length_b   1.000
_cell.length_c   1.000
_cell.angle_alpha   90.00
_cell.angle_beta   90.00
_cell.angle_gamma   90.00
#
_symmetry.space_group_name_H-M   'P 1'
#
loop_
_entity.id
_entity.type
_entity.pdbx_description
1 polymer ?
#
loop_
_entity_poly.entity_id
_entity_poly.type
_entity_poly.pdbx_seq_one_letter_code
_entity_poly.pdbx_strand_id
1 'polypeptide(L)' 'MHKYCLECDWHASTEDGCTPEEVSKRAIDHFVETGHAVDSIRLPPPVVIEN' A
#
# COMPACT_ATOMS: atom_id res chain seq x y z
N MET A 1 -0.99 6.38 -1.16
CA MET A 1 -0.57 5.37 -0.18
C MET A 1 -0.57 4.04 -0.88
N HIS A 2 0.57 3.34 -0.86
CA HIS A 2 0.73 2.05 -1.52
C HIS A 2 1.00 0.99 -0.47
N LYS A 3 0.23 -0.08 -0.54
CA LYS A 3 0.35 -1.28 0.27
C LYS A 3 0.79 -2.41 -0.64
N TYR A 4 1.74 -3.21 -0.19
CA TYR A 4 2.20 -4.38 -0.94
C TYR A 4 2.55 -5.50 0.02
N CYS A 5 2.29 -6.72 -0.43
CA CYS A 5 2.63 -7.96 0.26
C CYS A 5 4.13 -8.24 0.06
N LEU A 6 4.81 -8.66 1.12
CA LEU A 6 6.24 -9.03 1.04
C LEU A 6 6.46 -10.48 0.62
N GLU A 7 5.43 -11.30 0.74
CA GLU A 7 5.49 -12.75 0.48
C GLU A 7 4.86 -13.12 -0.87
N CYS A 8 4.15 -12.20 -1.49
CA CYS A 8 3.32 -12.43 -2.67
C CYS A 8 3.20 -11.18 -3.54
N ASP A 9 2.74 -11.33 -4.77
CA ASP A 9 2.63 -10.23 -5.74
C ASP A 9 1.42 -9.30 -5.50
N TRP A 10 0.82 -9.36 -4.31
CA TRP A 10 -0.36 -8.57 -4.00
C TRP A 10 0.01 -7.11 -3.72
N HIS A 11 -0.70 -6.17 -4.33
CA HIS A 11 -0.54 -4.74 -4.09
C HIS A 11 -1.87 -3.98 -4.15
N ALA A 12 -1.98 -2.91 -3.37
CA ALA A 12 -3.14 -2.01 -3.36
C ALA A 12 -2.70 -0.56 -3.19
N SER A 13 -3.24 0.31 -4.01
CA SER A 13 -2.81 1.71 -4.11
C SER A 13 -4.00 2.65 -4.11
N THR A 14 -3.84 3.82 -3.49
CA THR A 14 -4.85 4.89 -3.58
C THR A 14 -4.84 5.61 -4.94
N GLU A 15 -3.85 5.32 -5.79
CA GLU A 15 -3.77 5.83 -7.15
C GLU A 15 -4.79 5.17 -8.09
N ASP A 16 -5.24 3.95 -7.80
CA ASP A 16 -6.30 3.25 -8.53
C ASP A 16 -7.72 3.81 -8.24
N GLY A 17 -7.81 5.02 -7.68
CA GLY A 17 -9.08 5.62 -7.27
C GLY A 17 -9.67 5.04 -5.98
N CYS A 18 -8.95 4.15 -5.28
CA CYS A 18 -9.35 3.65 -3.97
C CYS A 18 -9.07 4.69 -2.88
N THR A 19 -9.98 4.82 -1.91
CA THR A 19 -9.75 5.64 -0.71
C THR A 19 -8.67 5.01 0.18
N PRO A 20 -7.96 5.80 1.00
CA PRO A 20 -6.96 5.26 1.94
C PRO A 20 -7.55 4.23 2.92
N GLU A 21 -8.83 4.37 3.26
CA GLU A 21 -9.58 3.42 4.09
C GLU A 21 -9.74 2.08 3.37
N GLU A 22 -10.15 2.08 2.11
CA GLU A 22 -10.32 0.87 1.31
C GLU A 22 -8.99 0.14 1.09
N VAL A 23 -7.91 0.89 0.80
CA VAL A 23 -6.56 0.31 0.66
C VAL A 23 -6.09 -0.32 1.97
N SER A 24 -6.40 0.30 3.11
CA SER A 24 -6.05 -0.25 4.42
C SER A 24 -6.90 -1.47 4.76
N LYS A 25 -8.19 -1.45 4.45
CA LYS A 25 -9.10 -2.58 4.66
C LYS A 25 -8.67 -3.79 3.85
N ARG A 26 -8.35 -3.61 2.57
CA ARG A 26 -7.86 -4.67 1.69
C ARG A 26 -6.52 -5.26 2.17
N ALA A 27 -5.64 -4.44 2.73
CA ALA A 27 -4.39 -4.90 3.34
C ALA A 27 -4.62 -5.77 4.58
N ILE A 28 -5.57 -5.37 5.44
CA ILE A 28 -5.94 -6.13 6.64
C ILE A 28 -6.59 -7.45 6.24
N ASP A 29 -7.52 -7.42 5.29
CA ASP A 29 -8.21 -8.60 4.76
C ASP A 29 -7.19 -9.62 4.22
N HIS A 30 -6.25 -9.16 3.38
CA HIS A 30 -5.18 -10.00 2.86
C HIS A 30 -4.30 -10.61 3.96
N PHE A 31 -3.90 -9.82 4.97
CA PHE A 31 -3.14 -10.32 6.11
C PHE A 31 -3.92 -11.37 6.91
N VAL A 32 -5.23 -11.19 7.10
CA VAL A 32 -6.08 -12.15 7.84
C VAL A 32 -6.28 -13.43 7.05
N GLU A 33 -6.49 -13.35 5.73
CA GLU A 33 -6.75 -14.51 4.88
C GLU A 33 -5.49 -15.34 4.61
N THR A 34 -4.35 -14.67 4.39
CA THR A 34 -3.11 -15.34 3.95
C THR A 34 -2.05 -15.44 5.05
N GLY A 35 -2.13 -14.61 6.08
CA GLY A 35 -1.07 -14.46 7.07
C GLY A 35 0.14 -13.65 6.57
N HIS A 36 0.11 -13.14 5.33
CA HIS A 36 1.26 -12.46 4.76
C HIS A 36 1.45 -11.03 5.28
N ALA A 37 2.69 -10.67 5.59
CA ALA A 37 3.02 -9.32 6.00
C ALA A 37 2.83 -8.31 4.85
N VAL A 38 2.01 -7.29 5.10
CA VAL A 38 1.76 -6.17 4.17
C VAL A 38 2.46 -4.92 4.66
N ASP A 39 3.35 -4.38 3.83
CA ASP A 39 4.07 -3.13 4.11
C ASP A 39 3.40 -1.94 3.41
N SER A 40 3.71 -0.72 3.87
CA SER A 40 3.29 0.51 3.19
C SER A 40 4.47 1.37 2.84
N ILE A 41 4.66 1.56 1.53
CA ILE A 41 5.48 2.67 1.06
C ILE A 41 4.62 3.94 1.15
N ARG A 42 5.00 4.80 2.10
CA ARG A 42 4.86 6.23 1.87
C ARG A 42 5.96 6.59 0.88
N LEU A 43 5.59 6.86 -0.36
CA LEU A 43 6.50 7.53 -1.29
C LEU A 43 7.06 8.76 -0.54
N PRO A 44 8.39 8.96 -0.53
CA PRO A 44 8.94 10.17 0.04
C PRO A 44 8.27 11.37 -0.67
N PRO A 45 7.99 12.48 0.04
CA PRO A 45 7.52 13.68 -0.63
C PRO A 45 8.49 13.98 -1.78
N PRO A 46 7.99 14.37 -2.97
CA PRO A 46 8.87 14.64 -4.10
C PRO A 46 9.93 15.63 -3.62
N VAL A 47 11.19 15.24 -3.69
CA VAL A 47 12.31 16.15 -3.46
C VAL A 47 12.13 17.25 -4.50
N VAL A 48 11.62 18.40 -4.06
CA VAL A 48 11.68 19.64 -4.82
C VAL A 48 13.17 19.99 -4.92
N ILE A 49 13.78 19.63 -6.05
CA ILE A 49 15.09 20.16 -6.41
C ILE A 49 14.83 21.61 -6.82
N GLU A 50 14.96 22.53 -5.88
CA GLU A 50 15.01 23.97 -6.15
C GLU A 50 16.38 24.26 -6.78
N ASN A 51 16.38 24.81 -7.99
CA ASN A 51 17.58 25.14 -8.78
C ASN A 51 17.99 26.59 -8.60
#